data_AF-A0A945E840-F1
#
_entry.id   AF-A0A945E840-F1
#
_cell.length_a   1.000
_cell.length_b   1.000
_cell.length_c   1.000
_cell.angle_alpha   90.00
_cell.angle_beta   90.00
_cell.angle_gamma   90.00
#
_symmetry.space_group_name_H-M   'P 1'
#
loop_
_entity.id
_entity.type
_entity.pdbx_description
1 polymer ?
#
loop_
_entity_poly.entity_id
_entity_poly.type
_entity_poly.pdbx_seq_one_letter_code
_entity_poly.pdbx_strand_id
1 'polypeptide(L)' 'MKIICVGRNYFDHIYELKNEKPDSPILFLKPETSIIQNKQPFFIPDFSNDVQYEVEVLIKINRLGKAISPKFSH' A
#
# COMPACT_ATOMS: atom_id res chain seq x y z
N MET A 1 8.42 -0.60 -12.78
CA MET A 1 7.73 -1.48 -11.81
C MET A 1 6.41 -0.83 -11.38
N LYS A 2 5.39 -1.60 -10.96
CA LYS A 2 4.12 -1.05 -10.41
C LYS A 2 4.00 -1.46 -8.95
N ILE A 3 3.65 -0.52 -8.07
CA ILE A 3 3.33 -0.78 -6.67
C ILE A 3 1.83 -0.53 -6.51
N ILE A 4 1.10 -1.58 -6.14
CA ILE A 4 -0.35 -1.54 -5.92
C ILE A 4 -0.56 -1.70 -4.42
N CYS A 5 -1.24 -0.74 -3.81
CA CYS A 5 -1.50 -0.69 -2.38
C CYS A 5 -3.00 -0.92 -2.11
N VAL A 6 -3.34 -1.38 -0.90
CA VAL A 6 -4.73 -1.57 -0.46
C VAL A 6 -4.96 -0.73 0.80
N GLY A 7 -5.76 0.32 0.67
CA GLY A 7 -6.14 1.16 1.81
C GLY A 7 -7.23 0.49 2.66
N ARG A 8 -7.24 0.80 3.96
CA ARG A 8 -8.29 0.37 4.91
C ARG A 8 -8.49 -1.15 4.93
N ASN A 9 -7.40 -1.91 5.01
CA ASN A 9 -7.44 -3.38 5.00
C ASN A 9 -7.37 -4.04 6.40
N TYR A 10 -7.39 -3.23 7.48
CA TYR A 10 -7.40 -3.69 8.88
C TYR A 10 -8.48 -2.92 9.66
N PHE A 11 -9.34 -3.65 10.41
CA PHE A 11 -10.46 -3.03 11.12
C PHE A 11 -10.01 -2.05 12.20
N ASP A 12 -8.99 -2.40 12.98
CA ASP A 12 -8.50 -1.55 14.06
C ASP A 12 -8.04 -0.18 13.53
N HIS A 13 -7.34 -0.18 12.39
CA HIS A 13 -6.89 1.05 11.72
C HIS A 13 -8.06 1.87 11.12
N ILE A 14 -9.10 1.21 10.60
CA ILE A 14 -10.31 1.90 10.14
C ILE A 14 -10.98 2.66 11.29
N TYR A 15 -11.12 2.02 12.45
CA TYR A 15 -11.77 2.62 13.62
C TYR A 15 -10.94 3.74 14.24
N GLU A 16 -9.61 3.60 14.28
CA GLU A 16 -8.68 4.64 14.73
C GLU A 16 -8.92 5.96 13.98
N LEU A 17 -9.02 5.89 12.66
CA LEU A 17 -9.24 7.05 11.79
C LEU A 17 -10.72 7.45 11.64
N LYS A 18 -11.62 6.83 12.42
CA LYS A 18 -13.09 7.04 12.35
C LYS A 18 -13.66 6.91 10.93
N ASN A 19 -13.07 6.02 10.13
CA ASN A 19 -13.49 5.80 8.77
C ASN A 19 -14.63 4.77 8.70
N GLU A 20 -15.46 4.87 7.67
CA GLU A 20 -16.42 3.82 7.34
C GLU A 20 -15.68 2.62 6.73
N LYS A 21 -16.14 1.41 7.10
CA LYS A 21 -15.65 0.17 6.52
C LYS A 21 -16.03 0.14 5.04
N PRO A 22 -15.05 -0.04 4.13
CA PRO A 22 -15.36 -0.08 2.71
C PRO A 22 -16.02 -1.41 2.31
N ASP A 23 -16.99 -1.34 1.40
CA ASP A 23 -17.66 -2.53 0.82
C ASP A 23 -16.80 -3.25 -0.23
N SER A 24 -15.75 -2.59 -0.72
CA SER A 24 -14.81 -3.12 -1.71
C SER A 24 -13.41 -2.58 -1.47
N PRO A 25 -12.35 -3.30 -1.87
CA PRO A 25 -10.97 -2.85 -1.66
C PRO A 25 -10.70 -1.48 -2.28
N ILE A 26 -10.08 -0.58 -1.52
CA ILE A 26 -9.62 0.72 -2.01
C ILE A 26 -8.20 0.54 -2.53
N LEU A 27 -8.03 0.61 -3.85
CA LEU A 27 -6.74 0.46 -4.50
C LEU A 27 -6.15 1.81 -4.90
N PHE A 28 -4.86 1.98 -4.66
CA PHE A 28 -4.09 3.12 -5.15
C PHE A 28 -2.70 2.68 -5.61
N LEU A 29 -2.01 3.58 -6.32
CA LEU A 29 -0.69 3.31 -6.89
C LEU A 29 0.35 4.21 -6.27
N LYS A 30 1.53 3.64 -6.03
CA LYS A 30 2.75 4.42 -5.78
C LYS A 30 3.68 4.29 -6.99
N PRO A 31 4.28 5.41 -7.47
CA PRO A 31 5.24 5.33 -8.55
C PRO A 31 6.53 4.66 -8.06
N GLU A 32 7.28 4.06 -8.99
CA GLU A 32 8.59 3.46 -8.69
C GLU A 32 9.59 4.44 -8.09
N THR A 33 9.47 5.73 -8.44
CA THR A 33 10.26 6.83 -7.87
C THR A 33 10.02 7.07 -6.38
N SER A 34 8.98 6.48 -5.79
CA SER A 34 8.74 6.55 -4.34
C SER A 34 9.55 5.55 -3.52
N ILE A 35 10.28 4.63 -4.17
CA ILE A 35 11.12 3.66 -3.48
C ILE A 35 12.45 4.30 -3.11
N ILE A 36 12.78 4.23 -1.82
CA ILE A 36 14.07 4.64 -1.29
C ILE A 36 15.09 3.56 -1.63
N GLN A 37 16.22 3.95 -2.22
CA GLN A 37 17.31 3.04 -2.53
C GLN A 37 18.01 2.58 -1.25
N ASN A 38 18.60 1.38 -1.28
CA ASN A 38 19.33 0.85 -0.13
C ASN A 38 20.38 1.84 0.38
N LYS A 39 20.43 2.00 1.71
CA LYS A 39 21.34 2.91 2.43
C LYS A 39 21.11 4.41 2.15
N GLN A 40 19.99 4.80 1.52
CA GLN A 40 19.58 6.19 1.45
C GLN A 40 18.66 6.53 2.62
N PRO A 41 18.79 7.72 3.21
CA PRO A 41 17.86 8.19 4.25
C PRO A 41 16.48 8.55 3.64
N PHE A 42 15.44 8.50 4.47
CA PHE A 42 14.16 9.11 4.16
C PHE A 42 14.17 10.59 4.58
N PHE A 43 13.63 11.46 3.74
CA PHE A 43 13.49 12.88 4.04
C PHE A 43 12.01 13.23 4.16
N ILE A 44 11.65 13.97 5.21
CA ILE A 44 10.33 14.56 5.33
C ILE A 44 10.21 15.66 4.27
N PRO A 45 9.17 15.63 3.40
CA PRO A 45 8.97 16.69 2.42
C PRO A 45 8.72 18.04 3.10
N ASP A 46 9.33 19.09 2.58
CA ASP A 46 9.23 20.47 3.11
C ASP A 46 7.81 21.04 3.10
N PHE A 47 6.94 20.52 2.24
CA PHE A 47 5.53 20.91 2.16
C PHE A 47 4.62 20.26 3.22
N SER A 48 5.11 19.31 4.03
CA SER A 48 4.29 18.63 5.05
C SER A 48 4.97 18.58 6.42
N ASN A 49 4.18 18.85 7.46
CA ASN A 49 4.55 18.61 8.86
C ASN A 49 3.88 17.36 9.45
N ASP A 50 3.06 16.67 8.65
CA ASP A 50 2.34 15.45 9.05
C ASP A 50 2.68 14.34 8.05
N VAL A 51 3.56 13.45 8.47
CA VAL A 51 3.98 12.27 7.72
C VAL A 51 3.87 11.07 8.66
N GLN A 52 2.95 10.17 8.33
CA GLN A 52 2.63 9.01 9.13
C GLN A 52 3.33 7.77 8.57
N TYR A 53 3.74 6.87 9.46
CA TYR A 53 4.32 5.59 9.06
C TYR A 53 3.22 4.52 9.01
N GLU A 54 3.23 3.70 7.97
CA GLU A 54 2.34 2.56 7.82
C GLU A 54 3.20 1.33 7.51
N VAL A 55 3.16 0.32 8.38
CA VAL A 55 3.88 -0.94 8.18
C VAL A 55 2.95 -1.94 7.52
N GLU A 56 3.35 -2.46 6.36
CA GLU A 56 2.54 -3.36 5.55
C GLU A 56 3.31 -4.62 5.14
N VAL A 57 2.56 -5.66 4.78
CA VAL A 57 3.11 -6.88 4.15
C VAL A 57 3.26 -6.66 2.66
N LEU A 58 4.45 -6.92 2.13
CA LEU A 58 4.74 -6.79 0.70
C LEU A 58 4.64 -8.14 -0.01
N ILE A 59 3.86 -8.19 -1.09
CA ILE A 59 3.76 -9.36 -1.97
C ILE A 59 4.42 -9.05 -3.31
N LYS A 60 5.45 -9.82 -3.67
CA LYS A 60 6.11 -9.70 -4.97
C LYS A 60 5.46 -10.61 -6.00
N ILE A 61 4.75 -10.03 -6.97
CA ILE A 61 4.19 -10.76 -8.10
C ILE A 61 5.30 -11.12 -9.09
N ASN A 62 5.48 -12.41 -9.35
CA ASN A 62 6.52 -12.94 -10.26
C ASN A 62 5.98 -13.53 -11.57
N ARG A 63 4.65 -13.58 -11.73
CA ARG A 63 3.97 -14.12 -12.92
C ARG A 63 2.87 -13.17 -13.38
N LEU A 64 2.79 -12.94 -14.70
CA LEU A 64 1.72 -12.15 -15.30
C LEU A 64 0.38 -12.89 -15.19
N GLY A 65 -0.67 -12.14 -14.87
CA GLY A 65 -2.02 -12.68 -14.72
C GLY A 65 -3.10 -11.63 -14.94
N LYS A 66 -4.28 -12.08 -15.35
CA LYS A 66 -5.50 -11.27 -15.49
C LYS A 66 -6.69 -12.16 -15.14
N ALA A 67 -7.64 -11.64 -14.36
CA ALA A 67 -8.81 -12.38 -13.88
C ALA A 67 -8.45 -13.72 -13.21
N ILE A 68 -7.49 -13.69 -12.28
CA ILE A 68 -7.01 -14.89 -11.57
C ILE A 68 -8.03 -15.28 -10.50
N SER A 69 -8.48 -16.53 -10.52
CA SER A 69 -9.36 -17.09 -9.48
C SER A 69 -8.59 -17.23 -8.15
N PRO A 70 -9.24 -17.04 -6.97
CA PRO A 70 -8.58 -17.13 -5.67
C PRO A 70 -7.81 -18.44 -5.42
N LYS A 71 -8.27 -19.57 -5.96
CA LYS A 71 -7.55 -20.86 -5.81
C LYS A 71 -6.17 -20.90 -6.50
N PHE A 72 -5.91 -19.98 -7.43
CA PHE A 72 -4.66 -19.87 -8.18
C PHE A 72 -3.81 -18.65 -7.76
N SER A 73 -4.16 -17.97 -6.66
CA SER A 73 -3.45 -16.77 -6.18
C SER A 73 -2.39 -17.07 -5.11
N HIS A 74 -1.90 -18.31 -5.05
CA HIS A 74 -0.81 -18.75 -4.18
C HIS A 74 0.55 -18.63 -4.86
#